data_AF-A0A8S0H9E7-F1
#
_entry.id   AF-A0A8S0H9E7-F1
#
_cell.length_a   1.000
_cell.length_b   1.000
_cell.length_c   1.000
_cell.angle_alpha   90.00
_cell.angle_beta   90.00
_cell.angle_gamma   90.00
#
_symmetry.space_group_name_H-M   'P 1'
#
loop_
_entity.id
_entity.type
_entity.pdbx_description
1 polymer ?
#
loop_
_entity_poly.entity_id
_entity_poly.type
_entity_poly.pdbx_seq_one_letter_code
_entity_poly.pdbx_strand_id
1 'polypeptide(L)' 'MEHRPGEVQSFNQTILPAAQRAVDSATQGFEMGKFSFLDVLDAQRTLIGARTQYLAAVAQTTDAWVRIERIYGDLSRW' A
#
# COMPACT_ATOMS: atom_id res chain seq x y z
N MET A 1 2.17 -3.36 -20.52
CA MET A 1 2.10 -2.89 -19.12
C MET A 1 1.30 -3.92 -18.36
N GLU A 2 1.96 -4.67 -17.48
CA GLU A 2 1.35 -5.79 -16.75
C GLU A 2 0.56 -5.24 -15.57
N HIS A 3 -0.76 -5.27 -15.66
CA HIS A 3 -1.64 -4.93 -14.55
C HIS A 3 -1.53 -6.04 -13.51
N ARG A 4 -1.06 -5.72 -12.30
CA ARG A 4 -0.87 -6.69 -11.21
C ARG A 4 -2.04 -6.58 -10.22
N PRO A 5 -3.19 -7.27 -10.43
CA PRO A 5 -4.22 -7.38 -9.39
C PRO A 5 -3.67 -7.98 -8.08
N GLY A 6 -2.55 -8.72 -8.16
CA GLY A 6 -1.80 -9.20 -6.99
C GLY A 6 -1.06 -8.11 -6.19
N GLU A 7 -0.92 -6.88 -6.69
CA GLU A 7 -0.20 -5.81 -5.99
C GLU A 7 -1.01 -5.28 -4.81
N VAL A 8 -2.29 -4.94 -5.01
CA VAL A 8 -3.22 -4.57 -3.93
C VAL A 8 -3.30 -5.66 -2.87
N GLN A 9 -3.34 -6.93 -3.30
CA GLN A 9 -3.36 -8.08 -2.40
C GLN A 9 -2.05 -8.23 -1.61
N SER A 10 -0.89 -8.05 -2.26
CA SER A 10 0.42 -8.06 -1.61
C SER A 10 0.54 -6.97 -0.54
N PHE A 11 0.05 -5.77 -0.83
CA PHE A 11 0.01 -4.68 0.15
C PHE A 11 -0.84 -5.03 1.37
N ASN A 12 -2.06 -5.53 1.17
CA ASN A 12 -2.98 -5.87 2.26
C ASN A 12 -2.49 -7.05 3.11
N GLN A 13 -1.87 -8.06 2.49
CA GLN A 13 -1.51 -9.30 3.18
C GLN A 13 -0.10 -9.28 3.77
N THR A 14 0.82 -8.53 3.16
CA THR A 14 2.25 -8.62 3.49
C THR A 14 2.84 -7.27 3.86
N ILE A 15 2.77 -6.28 2.96
CA ILE A 15 3.57 -5.05 3.10
C ILE A 15 3.04 -4.15 4.23
N LEU A 16 1.73 -3.86 4.25
CA LEU A 16 1.14 -3.02 5.29
C LEU A 16 1.23 -3.65 6.68
N PRO A 17 0.91 -4.95 6.87
CA PRO A 17 1.11 -5.61 8.16
C PRO A 17 2.57 -5.62 8.62
N ALA A 18 3.53 -5.84 7.72
CA ALA A 18 4.95 -5.82 8.06
C ALA A 18 5.42 -4.43 8.49
N ALA A 19 5.04 -3.39 7.74
CA ALA A 19 5.38 -2.00 8.09
C ALA A 19 4.75 -1.56 9.42
N GLN A 20 3.53 -2.00 9.72
CA GLN A 20 2.91 -1.74 11.02
C GLN A 20 3.68 -2.42 12.16
N ARG A 21 4.03 -3.70 12.01
CA ARG A 21 4.83 -4.42 13.01
C ARG A 21 6.19 -3.78 13.24
N ALA A 22 6.79 -3.20 12.21
CA ALA A 22 8.04 -2.44 12.33
C ALA A 22 7.86 -1.20 13.22
N VAL A 23 6.77 -0.43 13.04
CA VAL A 23 6.42 0.70 13.93
C VAL A 23 6.20 0.22 15.36
N ASP A 24 5.46 -0.87 15.54
CA ASP A 24 5.15 -1.41 16.86
C ASP A 24 6.43 -1.85 17.58
N SER A 25 7.33 -2.53 16.86
CA SER A 25 8.62 -3.00 17.39
C SER A 25 9.58 -1.84 17.70
N ALA A 26 9.62 -0.82 16.82
CA ALA A 26 10.43 0.37 17.05
C ALA A 26 9.94 1.14 18.28
N THR A 27 8.63 1.29 18.43
CA THR A 27 8.00 1.94 19.59
C THR A 27 8.34 1.20 20.88
N GLN A 28 8.17 -0.12 20.92
CA GLN A 28 8.55 -0.92 22.08
C GLN A 28 10.05 -0.81 22.39
N GLY A 29 10.91 -0.84 21.37
CA GLY A 29 12.35 -0.67 21.53
C GLY A 29 12.72 0.71 22.11
N PHE A 30 12.03 1.76 21.69
CA PHE A 30 12.19 3.11 22.24
C PHE A 30 11.72 3.20 23.71
N GLU A 31 10.55 2.64 24.04
CA GLU A 31 10.02 2.59 25.41
C GLU A 31 10.94 1.82 26.36
N MET A 32 11.65 0.80 25.86
CA MET A 32 12.66 0.04 26.60
C MET A 32 14.03 0.71 26.63
N GLY A 33 14.22 1.87 25.99
CA GLY A 33 15.51 2.58 25.88
C GLY A 33 16.53 1.89 24.98
N LYS A 34 16.11 0.94 24.13
CA LYS A 34 16.97 0.18 23.21
C LYS A 34 17.15 0.87 21.86
N PHE A 35 16.19 1.68 21.44
CA PHE A 35 16.23 2.46 20.20
C PHE A 35 16.03 3.94 20.47
N SER A 36 16.46 4.77 19.52
CA SER A 36 16.24 6.22 19.56
C SER A 36 14.83 6.56 19.07
N PHE A 37 14.35 7.76 19.38
CA PHE A 37 13.08 8.24 18.82
C PHE A 37 13.13 8.38 17.28
N LEU A 38 14.31 8.60 16.69
CA LEU A 38 14.45 8.66 15.23
C LEU A 38 14.13 7.32 14.55
N ASP A 39 14.42 6.19 15.20
CA ASP A 39 14.09 4.87 14.68
C ASP A 39 12.57 4.65 14.61
N VAL A 40 11.82 5.20 15.57
CA VAL A 40 10.35 5.22 15.55
C VAL A 40 9.84 6.05 14.38
N LEU A 41 10.40 7.25 14.19
CA LEU A 41 10.01 8.14 13.09
C LEU A 41 10.32 7.53 11.71
N ASP A 42 11.44 6.81 11.58
CA ASP A 42 11.80 6.13 10.34
C ASP A 42 10.84 4.97 10.02
N ALA A 43 10.49 4.16 11.02
CA ALA A 43 9.48 3.11 10.86
C ALA A 43 8.11 3.71 10.47
N GLN A 44 7.70 4.82 11.10
CA GLN A 44 6.47 5.53 10.75
C GLN A 44 6.49 6.06 9.33
N ARG A 45 7.62 6.66 8.89
CA ARG A 45 7.81 7.11 7.51
C ARG A 45 7.67 5.96 6.52
N THR A 46 8.24 4.80 6.84
CA THR A 46 8.11 3.59 6.03
C THR A 46 6.65 3.14 5.91
N LEU A 47 5.90 3.11 7.02
CA LEU A 47 4.48 2.77 7.02
C LEU A 47 3.64 3.76 6.18
N ILE A 48 3.92 5.06 6.31
CA ILE A 48 3.27 6.10 5.50
C ILE A 48 3.55 5.87 4.01
N GLY A 49 4.81 5.62 3.64
CA GLY A 49 5.19 5.31 2.27
C GLY A 49 4.46 4.08 1.72
N ALA A 50 4.36 3.01 2.50
CA ALA A 50 3.61 1.80 2.12
C ALA A 50 2.12 2.09 1.91
N ARG A 51 1.50 2.92 2.75
CA ARG A 51 0.09 3.35 2.59
C ARG A 51 -0.10 4.18 1.32
N THR A 52 0.82 5.09 1.01
CA THR A 52 0.78 5.88 -0.23
C THR A 52 0.86 4.98 -1.46
N GLN A 53 1.75 3.99 -1.46
CA GLN A 53 1.89 3.05 -2.58
C GLN A 53 0.65 2.14 -2.72
N TYR A 54 0.06 1.68 -1.61
CA TYR A 54 -1.19 0.94 -1.63
C TYR A 54 -2.33 1.73 -2.30
N LEU A 55 -2.50 3.00 -1.91
CA LEU A 55 -3.53 3.87 -2.51
C LEU A 55 -3.31 4.04 -4.02
N ALA A 56 -2.05 4.18 -4.45
CA ALA A 56 -1.72 4.24 -5.87
C ALA A 56 -2.05 2.93 -6.60
N ALA A 57 -1.78 1.77 -6.00
CA ALA A 57 -2.11 0.46 -6.57
C ALA A 57 -3.63 0.26 -6.71
N VAL A 58 -4.41 0.72 -5.72
CA VAL A 58 -5.87 0.71 -5.76
C VAL A 58 -6.38 1.60 -6.90
N ALA A 59 -5.89 2.84 -7.00
CA ALA A 59 -6.28 3.77 -8.06
C ALA A 59 -5.99 3.21 -9.46
N GLN A 60 -4.81 2.62 -9.66
CA GLN A 60 -4.43 1.99 -10.93
C GLN A 60 -5.36 0.82 -11.31
N THR A 61 -5.80 0.04 -10.32
CA THR A 61 -6.72 -1.08 -10.55
C THR A 61 -8.11 -0.55 -10.95
N THR A 62 -8.61 0.49 -10.27
CA THR A 62 -9.89 1.13 -10.61
C THR A 62 -9.86 1.74 -12.02
N ASP A 63 -8.79 2.43 -12.39
CA ASP A 63 -8.63 3.00 -13.74
C ASP A 63 -8.58 1.92 -14.83
N ALA A 64 -8.09 0.73 -14.51
CA ALA A 64 -8.10 -0.40 -15.43
C ALA A 64 -9.54 -0.91 -15.66
N TRP A 65 -10.34 -1.01 -14.59
CA TRP A 65 -11.76 -1.42 -14.68
C TRP A 65 -12.59 -0.45 -15.51
N VAL A 66 -12.47 0.87 -15.26
CA VAL A 66 -13.20 1.90 -16.03
C VAL A 66 -12.81 1.86 -17.52
N ARG A 67 -11.55 1.57 -17.84
CA ARG A 67 -11.11 1.40 -19.23
C ARG A 67 -11.78 0.21 -19.92
N ILE A 68 -11.95 -0.90 -19.22
CA ILE A 68 -12.67 -2.08 -19.74
C ILE A 68 -14.15 -1.74 -19.98
N GLU A 69 -14.82 -1.11 -19.01
CA GLU A 69 -16.21 -0.69 -19.16
C GLU A 69 -16.42 0.25 -20.35
N ARG A 70 -15.47 1.18 -20.57
CA ARG A 70 -15.55 2.08 -21.73
C ARG A 70 -15.46 1.34 -23.07
N ILE A 71 -14.62 0.30 -23.18
CA ILE A 71 -14.49 -0.50 -24.42
C ILE A 71 -15.81 -1.26 -24.70
N TYR A 72 -16.43 -1.83 -23.66
CA TYR A 72 -17.68 -2.58 -23.81
C TYR A 72 -18.92 -1.67 -23.95
N GLY A 73 -18.96 -0.53 -23.25
CA GLY A 73 -20.05 0.43 -23.32
C GLY A 73 -20.12 1.18 -24.65
N ASP A 74 -18.98 1.40 -25.32
CA ASP A 74 -18.93 1.99 -26.67
C ASP A 74 -19.49 1.04 -27.75
N LEU A 75 -19.35 -0.27 -27.55
CA LEU A 75 -19.91 -1.29 -28.45
C LEU A 75 -21.43 -1.45 -28.32
N SER A 76 -22.03 -1.09 -27.18
CA SER A 76 -23.49 -1.14 -26.97
C SER A 76 -24.27 0.01 -27.64
N ARG A 77 -23.59 0.90 -28.37
CA ARG A 77 -24.19 2.05 -29.06
C ARG A 77 -24.58 1.78 -30.52
N TRP A 78 -24.43 0.56 -31.02
CA TRP A 78 -24.84 0.16 -32.37
C TRP A 78 -25.86 -0.96 -32.34
#